data_AF-A0A537J053-F1
#
_entry.id   AF-A0A537J053-F1
#
_cell.length_a   1.000
_cell.length_b   1.000
_cell.length_c   1.000
_cell.angle_alpha   90.00
_cell.angle_beta   90.00
_cell.angle_gamma   90.00
#
_symmetry.space_group_name_H-M   'P 1'
#
loop_
_entity.id
_entity.type
_entity.pdbx_description
1 polymer ?
#
loop_
_entity_poly.entity_id
_entity_poly.type
_entity_poly.pdbx_seq_one_letter_code
_entity_poly.pdbx_strand_id
1 'polypeptide(L)'
;MRAVLLIGAMAPQLEAAVAAVGLGSQVAQCGALAAAVQRACEVARPGDVVTLSPGCESFDQFRDYRERGDRYRDLVTALAERPAGAAGGSGRWT
;
A
#
# COMPACT_ATOMS: atom_id res chain seq x y z
N MET A 1 4.16 8.57 -10.22
CA MET A 1 4.03 7.42 -9.30
C MET A 1 5.30 7.37 -8.47
N ARG A 2 5.22 7.19 -7.15
CA ARG A 2 6.39 7.33 -6.25
C ARG A 2 6.93 5.98 -5.78
N ALA A 3 6.03 5.10 -5.39
CA ALA A 3 6.33 3.73 -5.01
C ALA A 3 5.26 2.77 -5.54
N VAL A 4 5.66 1.53 -5.77
CA VAL A 4 4.80 0.37 -6.05
C VAL A 4 5.07 -0.66 -4.97
N LEU A 5 4.07 -0.92 -4.13
CA LEU A 5 4.17 -1.83 -2.99
C LEU A 5 3.38 -3.09 -3.31
N LEU A 6 4.10 -4.19 -3.50
CA LEU A 6 3.59 -5.44 -4.04
C LEU A 6 3.29 -6.42 -2.90
N ILE A 7 2.20 -7.18 -3.05
CA ILE A 7 1.76 -8.20 -2.10
C ILE A 7 1.40 -9.48 -2.85
N GLY A 8 1.32 -10.58 -2.11
CA GLY A 8 0.79 -11.83 -2.63
C GLY A 8 1.69 -12.53 -3.63
N ALA A 9 1.16 -13.62 -4.18
CA ALA A 9 1.90 -14.56 -5.01
C ALA A 9 2.36 -13.99 -6.36
N MET A 10 1.70 -12.93 -6.84
CA MET A 10 2.05 -12.26 -8.11
C MET A 10 3.12 -11.18 -7.96
N ALA A 11 3.60 -10.90 -6.75
CA ALA A 11 4.59 -9.85 -6.50
C ALA A 11 5.86 -9.98 -7.37
N PRO A 12 6.47 -11.17 -7.57
CA PRO A 12 7.65 -11.29 -8.44
C PRO A 12 7.40 -10.92 -9.90
N GLN A 13 6.24 -11.32 -10.44
CA GLN A 13 5.87 -11.05 -11.83
C GLN A 13 5.56 -9.56 -12.03
N LEU A 14 4.86 -8.93 -11.07
CA LEU A 14 4.56 -7.50 -11.11
C LEU A 14 5.83 -6.66 -10.97
N GLU A 15 6.77 -7.06 -10.11
CA GLU A 15 8.07 -6.38 -9.98
C GLU A 15 8.83 -6.40 -11.30
N ALA A 16 8.93 -7.56 -11.93
CA ALA A 16 9.56 -7.70 -13.25
C ALA A 16 8.86 -6.83 -14.32
N ALA A 17 7.52 -6.80 -14.33
CA ALA A 17 6.75 -5.98 -15.26
C ALA A 17 6.98 -4.48 -15.04
N VAL A 18 6.98 -4.02 -13.79
CA VAL A 18 7.26 -2.60 -13.46
C VAL A 18 8.69 -2.23 -13.83
N ALA A 19 9.66 -3.11 -13.57
CA ALA A 19 11.06 -2.91 -13.94
C ALA A 19 11.22 -2.78 -15.45
N ALA A 20 10.53 -3.61 -16.25
CA ALA A 20 10.57 -3.56 -17.70
C ALA A 20 10.03 -2.25 -18.30
N VAL A 21 9.04 -1.63 -17.65
CA VAL A 21 8.50 -0.32 -18.10
C VAL A 21 9.43 0.84 -17.75
N GLY A 22 10.26 0.71 -16.71
CA GLY A 22 11.25 1.73 -16.36
C GLY A 22 10.64 3.00 -15.75
N LEU A 23 9.61 2.86 -14.90
CA LEU A 23 8.88 4.00 -14.31
C LEU A 23 9.70 4.87 -13.32
N GLY A 24 10.93 4.49 -12.99
CA GLY A 24 11.78 5.19 -12.00
C GLY A 24 11.21 5.23 -10.58
N SER A 25 10.13 4.49 -10.32
CA SER A 25 9.47 4.40 -9.02
C SER A 25 10.17 3.38 -8.13
N GLN A 26 10.14 3.59 -6.82
CA GLN A 26 10.59 2.57 -5.87
C GLN A 26 9.64 1.36 -5.95
N VAL A 27 10.16 0.14 -6.06
CA VAL A 27 9.36 -1.08 -6.04
C VAL A 27 9.77 -1.89 -4.81
N ALA A 28 8.80 -2.40 -4.06
CA ALA A 28 9.07 -3.23 -2.90
C ALA A 28 8.03 -4.35 -2.78
N GLN A 29 8.50 -5.58 -2.57
CA GLN A 29 7.66 -6.69 -2.17
C GLN A 29 7.43 -6.64 -0.65
N CYS A 30 6.21 -6.36 -0.23
CA CYS A 30 5.82 -6.27 1.18
C CYS A 30 5.26 -7.57 1.75
N GLY A 31 4.99 -8.56 0.89
CA GLY A 31 4.40 -9.84 1.27
C GLY A 31 2.91 -9.72 1.56
N ALA A 32 2.52 -9.00 2.61
CA ALA A 32 1.13 -8.87 3.07
C ALA A 32 0.60 -7.43 3.03
N LEU A 33 -0.73 -7.28 2.93
CA LEU A 33 -1.40 -5.97 2.84
C LEU A 33 -1.10 -5.03 4.01
N ALA A 34 -1.04 -5.55 5.24
CA ALA A 34 -0.71 -4.74 6.42
C ALA A 34 0.69 -4.12 6.33
N ALA A 35 1.68 -4.91 5.92
CA ALA A 35 3.06 -4.43 5.71
C ALA A 35 3.13 -3.40 4.58
N ALA A 36 2.37 -3.61 3.48
CA ALA A 36 2.29 -2.65 2.39
C ALA A 36 1.67 -1.31 2.83
N VAL A 37 0.59 -1.34 3.61
CA VAL A 37 -0.07 -0.12 4.13
C VAL A 37 0.86 0.63 5.10
N GLN A 38 1.55 -0.07 6.00
CA GLN A 38 2.54 0.55 6.87
C GLN A 38 3.67 1.19 6.06
N ARG A 39 4.23 0.45 5.08
CA ARG A 39 5.30 0.98 4.23
C ARG A 39 4.84 2.18 3.42
N ALA A 40 3.60 2.18 2.93
CA ALA A 40 3.01 3.32 2.24
C ALA A 40 2.98 4.55 3.13
N CYS A 41 2.60 4.41 4.40
CA CYS A 41 2.59 5.50 5.37
C CYS A 41 4.00 6.09 5.60
N GLU A 42 5.02 5.23 5.74
CA GLU A 42 6.42 5.65 5.91
C GLU A 42 6.98 6.40 4.70
N VAL A 43 6.57 6.00 3.49
CA VAL A 43 7.05 6.60 2.24
C VAL A 43 6.09 7.59 1.63
N ALA A 44 4.96 7.94 2.24
CA ALA A 44 4.10 8.99 1.73
C ALA A 44 4.62 10.37 2.17
N ARG A 45 4.30 11.42 1.40
CA ARG A 45 4.44 12.82 1.82
C ARG A 45 3.07 13.50 1.80
N PRO A 46 2.90 14.63 2.52
CA PRO A 46 1.73 15.46 2.36
C PRO A 46 1.45 15.76 0.89
N GLY A 47 0.20 15.56 0.46
CA GLY A 47 -0.23 15.71 -0.94
C GLY A 47 -0.13 14.44 -1.80
N ASP A 48 0.52 13.37 -1.32
CA ASP A 48 0.50 12.08 -2.02
C ASP A 48 -0.85 11.38 -1.86
N VAL A 49 -1.18 10.54 -2.84
CA VAL A 49 -2.32 9.62 -2.80
C VAL A 49 -1.81 8.20 -2.68
N VAL A 50 -2.30 7.47 -1.67
CA VAL A 50 -2.09 6.03 -1.53
C VAL A 50 -3.35 5.31 -2.00
N THR A 51 -3.21 4.44 -2.98
CA THR A 51 -4.33 3.69 -3.57
C THR A 51 -4.05 2.20 -3.56
N LEU A 52 -5.10 1.41 -3.30
CA LEU A 52 -5.10 -0.03 -3.50
C LEU A 52 -5.66 -0.33 -4.89
N SER A 53 -4.79 -0.72 -5.83
CA SER A 53 -5.16 -1.13 -7.19
C SER A 53 -4.43 -2.42 -7.57
N PRO A 54 -4.92 -3.58 -7.10
CA PRO A 54 -4.17 -4.84 -7.17
C PRO A 54 -4.13 -5.48 -8.56
N GLY A 55 -5.09 -5.17 -9.45
CA GLY A 55 -5.13 -5.69 -10.84
C GLY A 55 -5.23 -7.22 -10.99
N CYS A 56 -5.20 -7.96 -9.88
CA CYS A 56 -5.10 -9.41 -9.81
C CYS A 56 -6.15 -10.00 -8.88
N GLU A 57 -6.35 -11.31 -9.00
CA GLU A 57 -7.17 -12.11 -8.10
C GLU A 57 -6.72 -11.96 -6.64
N SER A 58 -7.62 -12.22 -5.69
CA SER A 58 -7.39 -12.01 -4.25
C SER A 58 -7.16 -13.29 -3.45
N PHE A 59 -7.33 -14.45 -4.09
CA PHE A 59 -7.54 -15.74 -3.42
C PHE A 59 -6.31 -16.29 -2.70
N ASP A 60 -5.13 -15.75 -2.96
CA ASP A 60 -3.90 -16.15 -2.30
C ASP A 60 -3.79 -15.62 -0.86
N GLN A 61 -4.46 -14.51 -0.55
CA GLN A 61 -4.40 -13.86 0.77
C GLN A 61 -5.76 -13.55 1.40
N PHE A 62 -6.84 -13.62 0.62
CA PHE A 62 -8.20 -13.23 1.03
C PHE A 62 -9.24 -14.17 0.41
N ARG A 63 -10.41 -14.31 1.04
CA ARG A 63 -11.54 -15.07 0.48
C ARG A 63 -12.04 -14.48 -0.83
N ASP A 64 -12.09 -13.15 -0.92
CA ASP A 64 -12.62 -12.42 -2.07
C ASP A 64 -12.09 -10.98 -2.12
N TYR A 65 -12.38 -10.27 -3.20
CA TYR A 65 -11.89 -8.90 -3.40
C TYR A 65 -12.51 -7.90 -2.41
N ARG A 66 -13.70 -8.20 -1.87
CA ARG A 66 -14.38 -7.32 -0.90
C ARG A 66 -13.66 -7.40 0.44
N GLU A 67 -13.32 -8.61 0.90
CA GLU A 67 -12.52 -8.79 2.11
C GLU A 67 -11.18 -8.06 2.02
N ARG A 68 -10.50 -8.12 0.86
CA ARG A 68 -9.26 -7.38 0.63
C ARG A 68 -9.46 -5.86 0.76
N GLY A 69 -10.54 -5.34 0.19
CA GLY A 69 -10.91 -3.93 0.27
C GLY A 69 -11.31 -3.49 1.68
N ASP A 70 -12.11 -4.29 2.37
CA ASP A 70 -12.49 -4.07 3.77
C ASP A 70 -11.25 -4.05 4.67
N ARG A 71 -10.33 -5.01 4.50
CA ARG A 71 -9.08 -5.05 5.25
C ARG A 71 -8.22 -3.81 4.99
N TYR A 72 -8.15 -3.32 3.75
CA TYR A 72 -7.44 -2.08 3.45
C TYR A 72 -8.05 -0.87 4.16
N ARG A 73 -9.39 -0.72 4.12
CA ARG A 73 -10.10 0.34 4.82
C ARG A 73 -9.79 0.28 6.31
N ASP A 74 -9.92 -0.89 6.93
CA ASP A 74 -9.71 -1.06 8.38
C ASP A 74 -8.27 -0.68 8.79
N LEU A 75 -7.26 -1.08 7.98
CA LEU A 75 -5.86 -0.73 8.21
C LEU A 75 -5.61 0.77 8.10
N VAL A 76 -6.18 1.43 7.10
CA VAL A 76 -6.02 2.89 6.90
C VAL A 76 -6.74 3.68 8.00
N THR A 77 -7.94 3.26 8.39
CA THR A 77 -8.68 3.87 9.51
C THR A 77 -7.89 3.76 10.82
N ALA A 78 -7.32 2.58 11.12
CA ALA A 78 -6.49 2.40 12.32
C ALA A 78 -5.24 3.29 12.34
N LEU A 79 -4.67 3.63 11.16
CA LEU A 79 -3.57 4.59 11.08
C LEU A 79 -4.01 6.03 11.37
N ALA A 80 -5.22 6.42 10.95
CA ALA A 80 -5.77 7.75 11.17
C ALA A 80 -6.16 7.99 12.65
N GLU A 81 -6.55 6.93 13.36
CA GLU A 81 -6.93 6.99 14.78
C GLU A 81 -5.73 7.03 15.73
N ARG A 82 -4.51 6.78 15.24
CA ARG A 82 -3.29 6.94 16.06
C ARG A 82 -3.09 8.42 16.40
N PRO A 83 -2.96 8.80 17.69
CA PRO A 83 -2.66 10.17 18.06
C PRO A 83 -1.39 10.65 17.37
N ALA A 84 -1.45 11.86 16.80
CA ALA A 84 -0.43 12.48 15.93
C ALA A 84 0.89 12.88 16.65
N GLY A 85 1.36 12.06 17.60
CA GLY A 85 2.42 12.39 18.54
C GLY A 85 3.75 11.66 18.36
N ALA A 86 3.99 10.93 17.27
CA ALA A 86 5.27 10.23 17.05
C ALA A 86 6.05 10.64 15.79
N ALA A 87 5.53 11.59 14.99
CA ALA A 87 6.29 12.19 13.90
C ALA A 87 5.81 13.63 13.68
N GLY A 88 6.69 14.59 13.92
CA GLY A 88 6.40 16.02 13.75
C GLY A 88 5.99 16.35 12.31
N GLY A 89 4.80 16.90 12.16
CA GLY A 89 4.26 17.36 10.88
C GLY A 89 2.77 17.61 11.00
N SER A 90 2.41 18.85 11.32
CA SER A 90 1.03 19.32 11.46
C SER A 90 0.31 19.31 10.10
N GLY A 91 -0.19 18.15 9.70
CA GLY A 91 -1.17 18.02 8.63
C GLY A 91 -2.45 17.45 9.22
N ARG A 92 -3.43 18.30 9.50
CA ARG A 92 -4.79 17.88 9.83
C ARG A 92 -5.41 17.35 8.52
N TRP A 93 -5.70 16.05 8.47
CA TRP A 93 -6.46 15.44 7.38
C TRP A 93 -7.95 15.65 7.66
N THR A 94 -8.44 16.86 7.40
CA THR A 94 -9.88 17.18 7.33
C THR A 94 -10.20 17.73 5.97
#